data_AF-R1GZA2-F1
#
_entry.id   AF-R1GZA2-F1
#
_cell.length_a   1.000
_cell.length_b   1.000
_cell.length_c   1.000
_cell.angle_alpha   90.00
_cell.angle_beta   90.00
_cell.angle_gamma   90.00
#
_symmetry.space_group_name_H-M   'P 1'
#
loop_
_entity.id
_entity.type
_entity.pdbx_description
1 polymer ?
#
loop_
_entity_poly.entity_id
_entity_poly.type
_entity_poly.pdbx_seq_one_letter_code
_entity_poly.pdbx_strand_id
1 'polypeptide(L)'
;FNSSLQVSDELMVTTSKDILETLGTELAPDHYLVALGYAGWSAGQLEQELVDSAWLVIPPDKALLFDTPTHLRWQQAAASIGVNPLHLSSDIGHS
;
A
#
# COMPACT_ATOMS: atom_id res chain seq x y z
N PHE A 1 -18.25 -9.56 10.42
CA PHE A 1 -17.16 -9.54 9.43
C PHE A 1 -17.63 -10.09 8.07
N ASN A 2 -18.66 -9.51 7.45
CA ASN A 2 -19.33 -10.10 6.26
C ASN A 2 -18.59 -9.88 4.93
N SER A 3 -17.53 -9.09 4.90
CA SER A 3 -16.70 -8.86 3.72
C SER A 3 -15.26 -8.58 4.15
N SER A 4 -14.56 -9.65 4.53
CA SER A 4 -13.14 -9.60 4.89
C SER A 4 -12.38 -10.54 3.98
N LEU A 5 -11.36 -10.01 3.31
CA LEU A 5 -10.44 -10.74 2.46
C LEU A 5 -9.10 -10.83 3.18
N GLN A 6 -8.65 -12.04 3.44
CA GLN A 6 -7.30 -12.25 3.93
C GLN A 6 -6.33 -12.12 2.74
N VAL A 7 -5.46 -11.12 2.80
CA VAL A 7 -4.44 -10.86 1.76
C VAL A 7 -3.17 -11.63 2.07
N SER A 8 -2.86 -11.83 3.34
CA SER A 8 -1.73 -12.64 3.81
C SER A 8 -2.04 -13.20 5.21
N ASP A 9 -1.21 -14.11 5.74
CA ASP A 9 -1.34 -14.63 7.11
C ASP A 9 -1.47 -13.54 8.18
N GLU A 10 -0.96 -12.36 7.85
CA GLU A 10 -0.81 -11.26 8.78
C GLU A 10 -1.51 -9.97 8.33
N LEU A 11 -2.23 -10.00 7.20
CA LEU A 11 -2.92 -8.85 6.62
C LEU A 11 -4.34 -9.23 6.21
N MET A 12 -5.29 -8.43 6.68
CA MET A 12 -6.71 -8.57 6.35
C MET A 12 -7.26 -7.25 5.82
N VAL A 13 -7.95 -7.31 4.69
CA VAL A 13 -8.66 -6.18 4.11
C VAL A 13 -10.14 -6.39 4.34
N THR A 14 -10.82 -5.41 4.90
CA THR A 14 -12.27 -5.44 5.01
C THR A 14 -12.89 -4.28 4.27
N THR A 15 -13.95 -4.57 3.52
CA THR A 15 -14.74 -3.59 2.76
C THR A 15 -16.09 -3.32 3.42
N SER A 16 -16.35 -3.94 4.58
CA SER A 16 -17.60 -3.78 5.32
C SER A 16 -17.60 -2.45 6.07
N LYS A 17 -18.70 -1.69 5.95
CA LYS A 17 -18.92 -0.49 6.77
C LYS A 17 -18.95 -0.80 8.27
N ASP A 18 -19.30 -2.04 8.63
CA ASP A 18 -19.33 -2.54 10.01
C ASP A 18 -17.98 -2.35 10.74
N ILE A 19 -16.84 -2.39 10.02
CA ILE A 19 -15.55 -2.16 10.64
C ILE A 19 -15.44 -0.71 11.15
N LEU A 20 -16.02 0.24 10.41
CA LEU A 20 -15.96 1.66 10.78
C LEU A 20 -16.73 1.92 12.07
N GLU A 21 -17.74 1.11 12.39
CA GLU A 21 -18.48 1.19 13.66
C GLU A 21 -17.71 0.56 14.83
N THR A 22 -16.79 -0.36 14.54
CA THR A 22 -15.90 -0.96 15.55
C THR A 22 -14.65 -0.12 15.81
N LEU A 23 -14.22 0.69 14.83
CA LEU A 23 -13.15 1.68 15.00
C LEU A 23 -13.56 2.71 16.07
N GLY A 24 -12.88 2.67 17.23
CA GLY A 24 -13.19 3.51 18.39
C GLY A 24 -13.84 2.76 19.57
N THR A 25 -14.10 1.46 19.43
CA THR A 25 -14.48 0.56 20.53
C THR A 25 -13.28 -0.29 20.98
N GLU A 26 -13.41 -1.01 22.09
CA GLU A 26 -12.40 -1.98 22.56
C GLU A 26 -12.18 -3.15 21.58
N LEU A 27 -13.05 -3.32 20.58
CA LEU A 27 -12.93 -4.33 19.53
C LEU A 27 -12.15 -3.84 18.31
N ALA A 28 -11.67 -2.59 18.32
CA ALA A 28 -10.82 -2.06 17.26
C ALA A 28 -9.45 -2.76 17.25
N PRO A 29 -8.87 -3.05 16.07
CA PRO A 29 -7.50 -3.53 15.98
C PRO A 29 -6.52 -2.45 16.49
N ASP A 30 -5.40 -2.86 17.09
CA ASP A 30 -4.34 -1.94 17.51
C ASP A 30 -3.73 -1.16 16.33
N HIS A 31 -3.63 -1.82 15.17
CA HIS A 31 -3.11 -1.24 13.93
C HIS A 31 -4.12 -1.40 12.80
N TYR A 32 -4.58 -0.29 12.26
CA TYR A 32 -5.50 -0.27 11.12
C TYR A 32 -5.18 0.88 10.17
N LEU A 33 -5.50 0.68 8.89
CA LEU A 33 -5.40 1.71 7.87
C LEU A 33 -6.73 1.82 7.15
N VAL A 34 -7.32 3.02 7.17
CA VAL A 34 -8.53 3.32 6.42
C VAL A 34 -8.13 4.01 5.12
N ALA A 35 -8.41 3.35 3.99
CA ALA A 35 -8.26 3.92 2.66
C ALA A 35 -9.62 4.01 1.99
N LEU A 36 -9.90 5.15 1.35
CA LEU A 36 -11.10 5.37 0.55
C LEU A 36 -10.73 5.35 -0.93
N GLY A 37 -11.29 4.39 -1.66
CA GLY A 37 -10.93 4.12 -3.05
C GLY A 37 -9.86 3.03 -3.15
N TYR A 38 -9.81 2.40 -4.33
CA TYR A 38 -8.80 1.40 -4.67
C TYR A 38 -8.13 1.81 -5.97
N ALA A 39 -6.83 1.53 -6.08
CA ALA A 39 -6.18 1.49 -7.38
C ALA A 39 -6.48 0.11 -8.00
N GLY A 40 -7.08 0.11 -9.18
CA GLY A 40 -7.36 -1.10 -9.95
C GLY A 40 -6.63 -1.02 -11.27
N TRP A 41 -5.95 -2.10 -11.65
CA TRP A 41 -5.32 -2.23 -12.95
C TRP A 41 -6.19 -3.08 -13.87
N SER A 42 -6.19 -2.74 -15.16
CA SER A 42 -6.76 -3.61 -16.19
C SER A 42 -5.85 -4.84 -16.40
N ALA A 43 -6.40 -5.93 -16.93
CA ALA A 43 -5.62 -7.15 -17.15
C ALA A 43 -4.39 -6.87 -18.03
N GLY A 44 -3.20 -7.22 -17.55
CA GLY A 44 -1.94 -6.99 -18.25
C GLY A 44 -1.35 -5.59 -18.08
N GLN A 45 -2.07 -4.62 -17.50
CA GLN A 45 -1.59 -3.25 -17.36
C GLN A 45 -0.47 -3.15 -16.33
N LEU A 46 -0.62 -3.79 -15.17
CA LEU A 46 0.39 -3.77 -14.11
C LEU A 46 1.70 -4.39 -14.61
N GLU A 47 1.62 -5.48 -15.37
CA GLU A 47 2.77 -6.17 -15.93
C GLU A 47 3.49 -5.31 -16.99
N GLN A 48 2.75 -4.60 -17.84
CA GLN A 48 3.34 -3.66 -18.79
C GLN A 48 4.05 -2.50 -18.06
N GLU A 49 3.41 -1.90 -17.06
CA GLU A 49 4.01 -0.80 -16.31
C GLU A 49 5.24 -1.26 -15.49
N LEU A 50 5.26 -2.52 -15.06
CA LEU A 50 6.42 -3.12 -14.41
C LEU A 50 7.58 -3.33 -15.39
N VAL A 51 7.30 -3.75 -16.64
CA VAL A 51 8.29 -3.91 -17.71
C VAL A 51 8.86 -2.55 -18.13
N ASP A 52 8.03 -1.52 -18.20
CA ASP A 52 8.42 -0.15 -18.52
C ASP A 52 9.18 0.55 -17.38
N SER A 53 9.50 -0.17 -16.29
CA SER A 53 10.17 0.35 -15.09
C SER A 53 9.43 1.54 -14.46
N ALA A 54 8.12 1.65 -14.69
CA ALA A 54 7.28 2.69 -14.10
C ALA A 54 6.98 2.44 -12.62
N TRP A 55 7.13 1.19 -12.16
CA TRP A 55 6.93 0.80 -10.76
C TRP A 55 8.15 0.12 -10.16
N LEU A 56 8.45 0.51 -8.91
CA LEU A 56 9.40 -0.19 -8.06
C LEU A 56 8.63 -1.06 -7.07
N VAL A 57 8.96 -2.35 -7.03
CA VAL A 57 8.32 -3.32 -6.15
C VAL A 57 9.27 -3.69 -5.02
N ILE A 58 8.76 -3.62 -3.80
CA ILE A 58 9.45 -4.07 -2.59
C ILE A 58 8.65 -5.19 -1.92
N PRO A 59 9.31 -6.09 -1.17
CA PRO A 59 8.59 -7.03 -0.34
C PRO A 59 7.71 -6.29 0.67
N PRO A 60 6.54 -6.84 1.01
CA PRO A 60 5.64 -6.22 1.97
C PRO A 60 6.30 -6.19 3.35
N ASP A 61 6.40 -4.99 3.94
CA ASP A 61 6.89 -4.77 5.29
C ASP A 61 5.78 -4.14 6.14
N LYS A 62 5.42 -4.81 7.24
CA LYS A 62 4.38 -4.32 8.16
C LYS A 62 4.80 -3.07 8.92
N ALA A 63 6.08 -2.97 9.30
CA ALA A 63 6.57 -1.80 10.01
C ALA A 63 6.48 -0.56 9.08
N LEU A 64 6.72 -0.76 7.79
CA LEU A 64 6.50 0.24 6.77
C LEU A 64 5.01 0.59 6.59
N LEU A 65 4.12 -0.41 6.70
CA LEU A 65 2.69 -0.23 6.45
C LEU A 65 1.93 0.39 7.65
N PHE A 66 2.25 0.00 8.88
CA PHE A 66 1.53 0.40 10.10
C PHE A 66 2.33 1.34 11.01
N ASP A 67 3.62 1.10 11.22
CA ASP A 67 4.43 1.89 12.18
C ASP A 67 4.97 3.18 11.57
N THR A 68 5.11 3.22 10.25
CA THR A 68 5.72 4.36 9.56
C THR A 68 4.65 5.42 9.21
N PRO A 69 4.88 6.70 9.56
CA PRO A 69 4.01 7.80 9.15
C PRO A 69 3.89 7.88 7.63
N THR A 70 2.69 8.14 7.11
CA THR A 70 2.40 8.16 5.66
C THR A 70 3.40 8.97 4.82
N HIS A 71 3.86 10.11 5.34
CA HIS A 71 4.84 10.97 4.65
C HIS A 71 6.26 10.37 4.57
N LEU A 72 6.62 9.48 5.50
CA LEU A 72 7.91 8.78 5.51
C LEU A 72 7.86 7.42 4.81
N ARG A 73 6.67 6.85 4.60
CA ARG A 73 6.52 5.51 3.99
C ARG A 73 7.20 5.43 2.63
N TRP A 74 6.99 6.41 1.76
CA TRP A 74 7.62 6.41 0.45
C TRP A 74 9.15 6.52 0.53
N GLN A 75 9.66 7.37 1.42
CA GLN A 75 11.10 7.53 1.61
C GLN A 75 11.74 6.27 2.19
N GLN A 76 11.11 5.62 3.17
CA GLN A 76 11.59 4.38 3.75
C GLN A 76 11.47 3.20 2.78
N ALA A 77 10.38 3.14 2.00
CA ALA A 77 10.21 2.18 0.91
C ALA A 77 11.36 2.28 -0.08
N ALA A 78 11.65 3.49 -0.57
CA ALA A 78 12.74 3.76 -1.49
C ALA A 78 14.12 3.43 -0.87
N ALA A 79 14.33 3.80 0.40
CA ALA A 79 15.56 3.45 1.12
C ALA A 79 15.75 1.93 1.26
N SER A 80 14.67 1.15 1.43
CA SER A 80 14.71 -0.32 1.57
C SER A 80 15.25 -1.01 0.31
N ILE A 81 14.97 -0.46 -0.87
CA ILE A 81 15.51 -0.93 -2.16
C ILE A 81 16.85 -0.30 -2.52
N GLY A 82 17.41 0.56 -1.65
CA GLY A 82 18.65 1.30 -1.93
C GLY A 82 18.48 2.37 -3.02
N VAL A 83 17.24 2.69 -3.40
CA VAL A 83 16.91 3.71 -4.39
C VAL A 83 16.73 5.03 -3.68
N ASN A 84 17.48 6.06 -4.08
CA ASN A 84 17.30 7.38 -3.52
C ASN A 84 16.06 8.03 -4.17
N PRO A 85 15.05 8.47 -3.41
CA PRO A 85 13.95 9.35 -3.87
C PRO A 85 14.32 10.40 -4.91
N LEU A 86 15.51 10.97 -4.75
CA LEU A 86 16.05 12.05 -5.57
C LEU A 86 16.49 11.58 -6.97
N HIS A 87 16.67 10.27 -7.18
CA HIS A 87 16.94 9.67 -8.49
C HIS A 87 15.67 9.30 -9.27
N LEU A 88 14.49 9.35 -8.64
CA LEU A 88 13.22 9.01 -9.26
C LEU A 88 12.50 10.20 -9.92
N SER A 89 12.96 11.43 -9.69
CA SER A 89 12.33 12.64 -10.25
C SER A 89 13.22 13.34 -11.26
N SER A 90 12.99 13.05 -12.55
CA SER A 90 12.68 14.04 -13.60
C SER A 90 12.59 13.45 -15.02
N ASP A 91 12.19 12.19 -15.22
CA ASP A 91 11.81 11.69 -16.55
C ASP A 91 10.38 11.12 -16.52
N ILE A 92 9.42 12.00 -16.25
CA ILE A 92 8.07 11.83 -16.79
C ILE A 92 8.06 12.63 -18.08
N GLY A 93 8.43 11.97 -19.17
CA GLY A 93 8.55 12.61 -20.48
C GLY A 93 9.02 11.64 -21.54
N HIS A 94 8.14 10.76 -22.02
CA HIS A 94 8.26 10.27 -23.38
C HIS A 94 7.24 11.00 -24.25
N SER A 95 7.77 11.65 -25.30
CA SER A 95 7.05 12.38 -26.35
C SER A 95 6.08 11.50 -27.14
#